data_AF-A0A1F9MRN9-F1
#
_entry.id   AF-A0A1F9MRN9-F1
#
_cell.length_a   1.000
_cell.length_b   1.000
_cell.length_c   1.000
_cell.angle_alpha   90.00
_cell.angle_beta   90.00
_cell.angle_gamma   90.00
#
_symmetry.space_group_name_H-M   'P 1'
#
loop_
_entity.id
_entity.type
_entity.pdbx_description
1 polymer ?
#
loop_
_entity_poly.entity_id
_entity_poly.type
_entity_poly.pdbx_seq_one_letter_code
_entity_poly.pdbx_strand_id
1 'polypeptide(L)'
;MVPQMGFAKERKAKTKTKAARVAKTAASVECVDPSSGNKAQVRISEIREGLARVRRAMQKHGVHILDLPAAVRDRHVNLDKFMEAENWCSVYSQVTDIEGALGMTKIDQAFITAKFARVERWGRKVTEPATNEKVGRLMANAAAQLADGHFEKANGLLNNVIAAIFAINDVWRVPAGILDLDDGEGPVSGAEQITKQEVEEGCPVLGKSGKSNSEEFQKTLTKLRILMNTRGVRPMDYKGGEKLAIDLQNYARLAAYWPAVRIACAMLARTNQIEIDLGVVQKRFLRAKNLKESRGLGAVDEERFKELVRAASDQIMKREFDAAHRSLETLLVLVGEPAEPADAVPAEPDDTLPAEPSDTLP
;
A
#
# COMPACT_ATOMS: atom_id res chain seq x y z
N MET A 1 43.39 -15.58 -89.66
CA MET A 1 44.31 -15.59 -88.50
C MET A 1 43.65 -14.80 -87.36
N VAL A 2 43.31 -15.47 -86.27
CA VAL A 2 42.93 -14.89 -84.95
C VAL A 2 44.24 -14.74 -84.16
N PRO A 3 44.54 -13.60 -83.49
CA PRO A 3 44.16 -13.35 -82.07
C PRO A 3 44.06 -11.83 -81.73
N GLN A 4 43.67 -11.33 -80.55
CA GLN A 4 43.08 -11.79 -79.29
C GLN A 4 42.59 -10.50 -78.61
N MET A 5 41.52 -10.61 -77.82
CA MET A 5 41.02 -9.58 -76.92
C MET A 5 42.00 -9.28 -75.77
N GLY A 6 41.92 -8.07 -75.21
CA GLY A 6 42.59 -7.71 -73.97
C GLY A 6 41.95 -6.49 -73.30
N PHE A 7 40.77 -6.69 -72.70
CA PHE A 7 40.15 -5.76 -71.75
C PHE A 7 40.91 -5.77 -70.42
N ALA A 8 41.39 -4.62 -69.94
CA ALA A 8 41.70 -4.39 -68.53
C ALA A 8 41.83 -2.89 -68.21
N LYS A 9 40.70 -2.18 -68.12
CA LYS A 9 40.60 -0.91 -67.39
C LYS A 9 39.68 -1.10 -66.18
N GLU A 10 40.07 -0.44 -65.09
CA GLU A 10 39.23 -0.13 -63.91
C GLU A 10 38.83 -1.27 -62.96
N ARG A 11 39.79 -1.69 -62.13
CA ARG A 11 39.49 -2.27 -60.80
C ARG A 11 40.41 -1.74 -59.71
N LYS A 12 40.47 -0.42 -59.48
CA LYS A 12 41.07 0.17 -58.26
C LYS A 12 40.39 1.47 -57.84
N ALA A 13 39.06 1.49 -57.72
CA ALA A 13 38.33 2.62 -57.12
C ALA A 13 37.00 2.23 -56.44
N LYS A 14 36.81 0.96 -56.04
CA LYS A 14 35.58 0.48 -55.37
C LYS A 14 35.83 -0.32 -54.08
N THR A 15 36.97 -0.12 -53.44
CA THR A 15 37.34 -0.85 -52.21
C THR A 15 37.83 0.04 -51.07
N LYS A 16 37.56 1.36 -51.11
CA LYS A 16 37.80 2.28 -49.98
C LYS A 16 36.55 2.96 -49.42
N THR A 17 35.38 2.76 -50.03
CA THR A 17 34.10 3.32 -49.54
C THR A 17 33.14 2.24 -49.02
N LYS A 18 33.71 1.19 -48.41
CA LYS A 18 32.94 0.20 -47.62
C LYS A 18 33.49 0.00 -46.20
N ALA A 19 34.68 0.54 -45.90
CA ALA A 19 35.24 0.54 -44.54
C ALA A 19 34.73 1.72 -43.69
N ALA A 20 34.28 2.83 -44.30
CA ALA A 20 33.68 3.96 -43.59
C ALA A 20 32.18 3.79 -43.27
N ARG A 21 31.57 2.66 -43.65
CA ARG A 21 30.15 2.36 -43.37
C ARG A 21 29.95 1.14 -42.46
N VAL A 22 31.04 0.64 -41.86
CA VAL A 22 31.03 -0.44 -40.85
C VAL A 22 31.60 0.04 -39.49
N ALA A 23 32.02 1.30 -39.37
CA ALA A 23 32.37 1.94 -38.11
C ALA A 23 31.19 2.73 -37.50
N LYS A 24 29.97 2.17 -37.56
CA LYS A 24 28.99 2.42 -36.50
C LYS A 24 29.28 1.41 -35.39
N THR A 25 30.53 1.47 -34.91
CA THR A 25 31.08 0.63 -33.86
C THR A 25 30.19 0.85 -32.64
N ALA A 26 29.58 -0.22 -32.14
CA ALA A 26 28.74 -0.20 -30.96
C ALA A 26 29.52 0.50 -29.85
N ALA A 27 29.12 1.73 -29.52
CA ALA A 27 29.77 2.47 -28.45
C ALA A 27 29.56 1.68 -27.16
N SER A 28 30.68 1.30 -26.53
CA SER A 28 30.71 0.60 -25.26
C SER A 28 31.23 1.55 -24.19
N VAL A 29 30.74 1.38 -22.98
CA VAL A 29 31.14 2.17 -21.81
C VAL A 29 31.70 1.24 -20.74
N GLU A 30 32.69 1.69 -19.98
CA GLU A 30 33.18 0.97 -18.81
C GLU A 30 32.36 1.43 -17.60
N CYS A 31 31.54 0.54 -17.07
CA CYS A 31 30.66 0.83 -15.93
C CYS A 31 30.95 -0.13 -14.78
N VAL A 32 30.66 0.29 -13.55
CA VAL A 32 30.67 -0.62 -12.41
C VAL A 32 29.37 -1.41 -12.43
N ASP A 33 29.46 -2.73 -12.44
CA ASP A 33 28.31 -3.63 -12.29
C ASP A 33 27.78 -3.54 -10.85
N PRO A 34 26.52 -3.13 -10.65
CA PRO A 34 25.93 -3.03 -9.31
C PRO A 34 25.93 -4.34 -8.52
N SER A 35 25.91 -5.48 -9.22
CA SER A 35 25.79 -6.80 -8.59
C SER A 35 27.15 -7.32 -8.11
N SER A 36 28.21 -7.07 -8.88
CA SER A 36 29.55 -7.60 -8.59
C SER A 36 30.53 -6.56 -8.05
N GLY A 37 30.21 -5.27 -8.17
CA GLY A 37 31.10 -4.15 -7.83
C GLY A 37 32.31 -4.01 -8.76
N ASN A 38 32.43 -4.87 -9.77
CA ASN A 38 33.54 -4.87 -10.72
C ASN A 38 33.25 -4.00 -11.93
N LYS A 39 34.32 -3.48 -12.54
CA LYS A 39 34.20 -2.79 -13.82
C LYS A 39 33.92 -3.80 -14.93
N ALA A 40 32.92 -3.49 -15.76
CA ALA A 40 32.56 -4.26 -16.93
C ALA A 40 32.44 -3.33 -18.15
N GLN A 41 32.89 -3.82 -19.31
CA GLN A 41 32.66 -3.13 -20.57
C GLN A 41 31.28 -3.53 -21.11
N VAL A 42 30.35 -2.60 -21.13
CA VAL A 42 28.95 -2.84 -21.51
C VAL A 42 28.63 -2.10 -22.80
N ARG A 43 27.97 -2.77 -23.76
CA ARG A 43 27.57 -2.11 -25.01
C ARG A 43 26.34 -1.24 -24.75
N ILE A 44 26.30 -0.03 -25.30
CA ILE A 44 25.12 0.85 -25.19
C ILE A 44 23.86 0.18 -25.77
N SER A 45 24.01 -0.68 -26.79
CA SER A 45 22.90 -1.50 -27.31
C SER A 45 22.34 -2.45 -26.27
N GLU A 46 23.19 -3.09 -25.46
CA GLU A 46 22.76 -4.01 -24.39
C GLU A 46 22.00 -3.26 -23.28
N ILE A 47 22.43 -2.04 -22.95
CA ILE A 47 21.74 -1.16 -21.99
C ILE A 47 20.33 -0.81 -22.50
N ARG A 48 20.22 -0.40 -23.77
CA ARG A 48 18.92 -0.07 -24.40
C ARG A 48 18.01 -1.30 -24.50
N GLU A 49 18.56 -2.45 -24.86
CA GLU A 49 17.83 -3.71 -24.88
C GLU A 49 17.37 -4.10 -23.48
N GLY A 50 18.20 -3.92 -22.45
CA GLY A 50 17.85 -4.11 -21.04
C GLY A 50 16.67 -3.24 -20.63
N LEU A 51 16.75 -1.93 -20.89
CA LEU A 51 15.66 -1.00 -20.63
C LEU A 51 14.35 -1.45 -21.30
N ALA A 52 14.40 -1.85 -22.57
CA ALA A 52 13.24 -2.35 -23.30
C ALA A 52 12.70 -3.68 -22.75
N ARG A 53 13.58 -4.60 -22.31
CA ARG A 53 13.18 -5.85 -21.65
C ARG A 53 12.46 -5.58 -20.34
N VAL A 54 13.02 -4.74 -19.48
CA VAL A 54 12.44 -4.38 -18.19
C VAL A 54 11.07 -3.71 -18.36
N ARG A 55 10.94 -2.73 -19.27
CA ARG A 55 9.64 -2.11 -19.61
C ARG A 55 8.59 -3.14 -20.03
N ARG A 56 8.95 -4.07 -20.93
CA ARG A 56 8.05 -5.13 -21.38
C ARG A 56 7.68 -6.08 -20.24
N ALA A 57 8.61 -6.42 -19.36
CA ALA A 57 8.33 -7.27 -18.20
C ALA A 57 7.33 -6.60 -17.26
N MET A 58 7.53 -5.32 -16.93
CA MET A 58 6.59 -4.54 -16.12
C MET A 58 5.19 -4.50 -16.74
N GLN A 59 5.09 -4.20 -18.04
CA GLN A 59 3.81 -4.19 -18.75
C GLN A 59 3.14 -5.56 -18.77
N LYS A 60 3.90 -6.63 -19.07
CA LYS A 60 3.39 -8.00 -19.13
C LYS A 60 2.84 -8.48 -17.78
N HIS A 61 3.53 -8.15 -16.69
CA HIS A 61 3.14 -8.56 -15.34
C HIS A 61 2.21 -7.53 -14.66
N GLY A 62 2.01 -6.36 -15.25
CA GLY A 62 1.27 -5.26 -14.63
C GLY A 62 1.96 -4.73 -13.37
N VAL A 63 3.28 -4.84 -13.26
CA VAL A 63 4.03 -4.26 -12.12
C VAL A 63 4.27 -2.79 -12.42
N HIS A 64 3.75 -1.91 -11.56
CA HIS A 64 3.98 -0.47 -11.67
C HIS A 64 5.34 -0.10 -11.05
N ILE A 65 5.98 0.97 -11.50
CA ILE A 65 7.23 1.47 -10.88
C ILE A 65 7.05 1.82 -9.39
N LEU A 66 5.81 2.08 -8.98
CA LEU A 66 5.41 2.38 -7.60
C LEU A 66 5.27 1.13 -6.73
N ASP A 67 5.34 -0.06 -7.34
CA ASP A 67 5.34 -1.33 -6.62
C ASP A 67 6.75 -1.80 -6.27
N LEU A 68 7.78 -1.17 -6.84
CA LEU A 68 9.17 -1.50 -6.55
C LEU A 68 9.65 -0.85 -5.25
N PRO A 69 10.74 -1.35 -4.64
CA PRO A 69 11.32 -0.74 -3.45
C PRO A 69 11.62 0.74 -3.65
N ALA A 70 11.42 1.56 -2.60
CA ALA A 70 11.62 3.02 -2.66
C ALA A 70 13.01 3.38 -3.20
N ALA A 71 14.07 2.69 -2.77
CA ALA A 71 15.43 2.93 -3.27
C ALA A 71 15.57 2.79 -4.80
N VAL A 72 14.79 1.89 -5.43
CA VAL A 72 14.77 1.69 -6.88
C VAL A 72 13.90 2.77 -7.54
N ARG A 73 12.70 3.01 -7.01
CA ARG A 73 11.76 4.02 -7.49
C ARG A 73 12.34 5.43 -7.47
N ASP A 74 13.00 5.82 -6.38
CA ASP A 74 13.50 7.17 -6.18
C ASP A 74 14.69 7.46 -7.10
N ARG A 75 15.50 6.44 -7.40
CA ARG A 75 16.56 6.53 -8.42
C ARG A 75 15.99 6.71 -9.83
N HIS A 76 14.92 5.98 -10.14
CA HIS A 76 14.27 6.02 -11.46
C HIS A 76 13.78 7.40 -11.89
N VAL A 77 13.46 8.30 -10.94
CA VAL A 77 13.01 9.68 -11.24
C VAL A 77 14.00 10.44 -12.14
N ASN A 78 15.28 10.10 -12.10
CA ASN A 78 16.31 10.75 -12.92
C ASN A 78 16.73 9.95 -14.17
N LEU A 79 16.07 8.83 -14.47
CA LEU A 79 16.46 7.95 -15.58
C LEU A 79 16.42 8.67 -16.93
N ASP A 80 15.36 9.43 -17.20
CA ASP A 80 15.20 10.16 -18.46
C ASP A 80 16.31 11.22 -18.62
N LYS A 81 16.66 11.92 -17.52
CA LYS A 81 17.79 12.86 -17.50
C LYS A 81 19.12 12.17 -17.80
N PHE A 82 19.35 10.96 -17.27
CA PHE A 82 20.57 10.20 -17.57
C PHE A 82 20.62 9.71 -19.00
N MET A 83 19.48 9.36 -19.60
CA MET A 83 19.39 9.02 -21.02
C MET A 83 19.69 10.23 -21.92
N GLU A 84 19.11 11.40 -21.59
CA GLU A 84 19.34 12.66 -22.33
C GLU A 84 20.79 13.14 -22.23
N ALA A 85 21.40 13.01 -21.05
CA ALA A 85 22.80 13.36 -20.80
C ALA A 85 23.80 12.29 -21.29
N GLU A 86 23.34 11.22 -21.94
CA GLU A 86 24.14 10.08 -22.37
C GLU A 86 25.01 9.46 -21.24
N ASN A 87 24.54 9.56 -19.99
CA ASN A 87 25.19 8.95 -18.83
C ASN A 87 24.82 7.46 -18.76
N TRP A 88 25.38 6.68 -19.68
CA TRP A 88 25.05 5.27 -19.87
C TRP A 88 25.35 4.39 -18.66
N CYS A 89 26.33 4.74 -17.81
CA CYS A 89 26.59 3.97 -16.59
C CYS A 89 25.52 4.16 -15.52
N SER A 90 24.98 5.37 -15.36
CA SER A 90 23.83 5.57 -14.47
C SER A 90 22.57 4.90 -15.02
N VAL A 91 22.34 4.93 -16.34
CA VAL A 91 21.24 4.18 -16.98
C VAL A 91 21.39 2.68 -16.74
N TYR A 92 22.59 2.13 -16.98
CA TYR A 92 22.89 0.72 -16.76
C TYR A 92 22.63 0.30 -15.31
N SER A 93 23.14 1.05 -14.34
CA SER A 93 22.93 0.75 -12.92
C SER A 93 21.44 0.72 -12.56
N GLN A 94 20.64 1.68 -13.04
CA GLN A 94 19.20 1.71 -12.74
C GLN A 94 18.43 0.59 -13.43
N VAL A 95 18.76 0.26 -14.68
CA VAL A 95 18.14 -0.87 -15.39
C VAL A 95 18.40 -2.18 -14.63
N THR A 96 19.62 -2.40 -14.16
CA THR A 96 19.98 -3.58 -13.36
C THR A 96 19.24 -3.61 -12.02
N ASP A 97 19.15 -2.48 -11.31
CA ASP A 97 18.40 -2.39 -10.04
C ASP A 97 16.90 -2.74 -10.25
N ILE A 98 16.29 -2.22 -11.32
CA ILE A 98 14.88 -2.51 -11.66
C ILE A 98 14.71 -3.97 -12.07
N GLU A 99 15.61 -4.51 -12.91
CA GLU A 99 15.57 -5.91 -13.33
C GLU A 99 15.67 -6.87 -12.13
N GLY A 100 16.58 -6.59 -11.19
CA GLY A 100 16.70 -7.34 -9.94
C GLY A 100 15.43 -7.27 -9.08
N ALA A 101 14.89 -6.07 -8.88
CA ALA A 101 13.66 -5.89 -8.11
C ALA A 101 12.45 -6.60 -8.74
N LEU A 102 12.32 -6.57 -10.07
CA LEU A 102 11.27 -7.30 -10.78
C LEU A 102 11.41 -8.81 -10.64
N GLY A 103 12.63 -9.34 -10.72
CA GLY A 103 12.90 -10.76 -10.54
C GLY A 103 12.49 -11.29 -9.15
N MET A 104 12.47 -10.42 -8.14
CA MET A 104 12.03 -10.74 -6.78
C MET A 104 10.53 -10.51 -6.56
N THR A 105 9.84 -9.81 -7.46
CA THR A 105 8.44 -9.43 -7.31
C THR A 105 7.53 -10.60 -7.65
N LYS A 106 6.74 -11.06 -6.67
CA LYS A 106 5.69 -12.07 -6.86
C LYS A 106 4.33 -11.41 -6.67
N ILE A 107 3.45 -11.58 -7.65
CA ILE A 107 2.07 -11.07 -7.57
C ILE A 107 1.24 -12.08 -6.79
N ASP A 108 1.39 -12.05 -5.47
CA ASP A 108 0.67 -12.89 -4.53
C ASP A 108 -0.26 -12.05 -3.63
N GLN A 109 -0.93 -12.71 -2.69
CA GLN A 109 -1.82 -12.04 -1.75
C GLN A 109 -1.14 -10.92 -0.96
N ALA A 110 0.12 -11.09 -0.55
CA ALA A 110 0.84 -10.09 0.22
C ALA A 110 1.15 -8.86 -0.64
N PHE A 111 1.58 -9.07 -1.89
CA PHE A 111 1.80 -8.01 -2.86
C PHE A 111 0.52 -7.20 -3.12
N ILE A 112 -0.60 -7.87 -3.39
CA ILE A 112 -1.87 -7.19 -3.66
C ILE A 112 -2.37 -6.43 -2.44
N THR A 113 -2.30 -7.02 -1.25
CA THR A 113 -2.71 -6.35 0.00
C THR A 113 -1.89 -5.09 0.25
N ALA A 114 -0.56 -5.16 0.06
CA ALA A 114 0.31 -4.00 0.21
C ALA A 114 0.01 -2.92 -0.83
N LYS A 115 -0.24 -3.30 -2.08
CA LYS A 115 -0.62 -2.37 -3.15
C LYS A 115 -1.97 -1.72 -2.89
N PHE A 116 -2.95 -2.50 -2.44
CA PHE A 116 -4.27 -2.00 -2.06
C PHE A 116 -4.15 -0.89 -1.02
N ALA A 117 -3.40 -1.12 0.07
CA ALA A 117 -3.19 -0.11 1.10
C ALA A 117 -2.53 1.18 0.58
N ARG A 118 -1.53 1.07 -0.32
CA ARG A 118 -0.92 2.26 -0.94
C ARG A 118 -1.92 3.04 -1.79
N VAL A 119 -2.61 2.34 -2.68
CA VAL A 119 -3.56 2.93 -3.62
C VAL A 119 -4.76 3.54 -2.89
N GLU A 120 -5.23 2.89 -1.83
CA GLU A 120 -6.31 3.37 -0.98
C GLU A 120 -5.96 4.70 -0.31
N ARG A 121 -4.75 4.84 0.26
CA ARG A 121 -4.27 6.12 0.80
C ARG A 121 -4.23 7.23 -0.25
N TRP A 122 -3.75 6.93 -1.47
CA TRP A 122 -3.76 7.92 -2.55
C TRP A 122 -5.19 8.27 -2.98
N GLY A 123 -6.08 7.28 -3.03
CA GLY A 123 -7.50 7.45 -3.36
C GLY A 123 -8.22 8.39 -2.39
N ARG A 124 -7.87 8.40 -1.10
CA ARG A 124 -8.45 9.34 -0.11
C ARG A 124 -8.17 10.81 -0.41
N LYS A 125 -7.12 11.10 -1.17
CA LYS A 125 -6.73 12.47 -1.54
C LYS A 125 -7.45 12.96 -2.81
N VAL A 126 -8.23 12.11 -3.47
CA VAL A 126 -9.04 12.47 -4.64
C VAL A 126 -10.28 13.22 -4.19
N THR A 127 -10.40 14.48 -4.60
CA THR A 127 -11.55 15.35 -4.27
C THR A 127 -12.59 15.43 -5.38
N GLU A 128 -12.23 15.07 -6.62
CA GLU A 128 -13.14 15.10 -7.76
C GLU A 128 -14.17 13.96 -7.64
N PRO A 129 -15.50 14.26 -7.63
CA PRO A 129 -16.53 13.24 -7.39
C PRO A 129 -16.51 12.08 -8.39
N ALA A 130 -16.41 12.36 -9.69
CA ALA A 130 -16.42 11.33 -10.73
C ALA A 130 -15.20 10.39 -10.63
N THR A 131 -14.03 10.95 -10.38
CA THR A 131 -12.81 10.16 -10.16
C THR A 131 -12.88 9.36 -8.87
N ASN A 132 -13.41 9.94 -7.78
CA ASN A 132 -13.60 9.23 -6.51
C ASN A 132 -14.56 8.03 -6.65
N GLU A 133 -15.67 8.20 -7.37
CA GLU A 133 -16.61 7.10 -7.64
C GLU A 133 -15.95 5.98 -8.47
N LYS A 134 -15.21 6.36 -9.52
CA LYS A 134 -14.46 5.41 -10.35
C LYS A 134 -13.40 4.66 -9.54
N VAL A 135 -12.67 5.35 -8.68
CA VAL A 135 -11.69 4.76 -7.75
C VAL A 135 -12.37 3.77 -6.83
N GLY A 136 -13.48 4.15 -6.19
CA GLY A 136 -14.25 3.28 -5.31
C GLY A 136 -14.69 1.99 -5.99
N ARG A 137 -15.26 2.09 -7.20
CA ARG A 137 -15.71 0.94 -8.01
C ARG A 137 -14.56 0.00 -8.39
N LEU A 138 -13.43 0.55 -8.83
CA LEU A 138 -12.25 -0.25 -9.19
C LEU A 138 -11.63 -0.92 -7.97
N MET A 139 -11.59 -0.24 -6.82
CA MET A 139 -11.11 -0.79 -5.55
C MET A 139 -12.00 -1.92 -5.06
N ALA A 140 -13.33 -1.77 -5.12
CA ALA A 140 -14.28 -2.82 -4.77
C ALA A 140 -14.11 -4.06 -5.67
N ASN A 141 -13.99 -3.84 -6.99
CA ASN A 141 -13.73 -4.93 -7.95
C ASN A 141 -12.38 -5.61 -7.67
N ALA A 142 -11.34 -4.84 -7.35
CA ALA A 142 -10.02 -5.39 -7.02
C ALA A 142 -10.08 -6.27 -5.75
N ALA A 143 -10.84 -5.83 -4.75
CA ALA A 143 -11.06 -6.59 -3.52
C ALA A 143 -11.83 -7.89 -3.78
N ALA A 144 -12.84 -7.87 -4.64
CA ALA A 144 -13.56 -9.08 -5.06
C ALA A 144 -12.61 -10.08 -5.75
N GLN A 145 -11.77 -9.62 -6.68
CA GLN A 145 -10.76 -10.47 -7.33
C GLN A 145 -9.72 -11.02 -6.33
N LEU A 146 -9.31 -10.20 -5.36
CA LEU A 146 -8.41 -10.64 -4.28
C LEU A 146 -9.07 -11.74 -3.43
N ALA A 147 -10.33 -11.57 -3.04
CA ALA A 147 -11.10 -12.59 -2.32
C ALA A 147 -11.22 -13.87 -3.14
N ASP A 148 -11.31 -13.78 -4.47
CA ASP A 148 -11.38 -14.95 -5.33
C ASP A 148 -10.03 -15.64 -5.60
N GLY A 149 -8.92 -15.08 -5.11
CA GLY A 149 -7.58 -15.59 -5.37
C GLY A 149 -7.07 -15.24 -6.78
N HIS A 150 -7.72 -14.31 -7.47
CA HIS A 150 -7.34 -13.82 -8.80
C HIS A 150 -6.41 -12.61 -8.70
N PHE A 151 -5.18 -12.84 -8.23
CA PHE A 151 -4.23 -11.77 -7.90
C PHE A 151 -3.83 -10.90 -9.11
N GLU A 152 -3.66 -11.48 -10.30
CA GLU A 152 -3.32 -10.73 -11.51
C GLU A 152 -4.46 -9.80 -11.95
N LYS A 153 -5.71 -10.25 -11.82
CA LYS A 153 -6.89 -9.43 -12.12
C LYS A 153 -7.02 -8.30 -11.10
N ALA A 154 -6.83 -8.60 -9.81
CA ALA A 154 -6.79 -7.59 -8.76
C ALA A 154 -5.68 -6.55 -9.02
N ASN A 155 -4.49 -6.99 -9.45
CA ASN A 155 -3.38 -6.11 -9.79
C ASN A 155 -3.72 -5.18 -10.97
N GLY A 156 -4.34 -5.71 -12.03
CA GLY A 156 -4.79 -4.93 -13.18
C GLY A 156 -5.81 -3.86 -12.78
N LEU A 157 -6.77 -4.20 -11.91
CA LEU A 157 -7.74 -3.25 -11.38
C LEU A 157 -7.05 -2.16 -10.53
N LEU A 158 -6.11 -2.53 -9.66
CA LEU A 158 -5.34 -1.56 -8.87
C LEU A 158 -4.47 -0.65 -9.75
N ASN A 159 -3.93 -1.13 -10.88
CA ASN A 159 -3.26 -0.27 -11.86
C ASN A 159 -4.23 0.73 -12.50
N ASN A 160 -5.46 0.33 -12.78
CA ASN A 160 -6.48 1.24 -13.30
C ASN A 160 -6.88 2.30 -12.26
N VAL A 161 -6.81 1.96 -10.96
CA VAL A 161 -7.00 2.94 -9.88
C VAL A 161 -5.86 3.96 -9.88
N ILE A 162 -4.60 3.51 -9.94
CA ILE A 162 -3.42 4.40 -10.06
C ILE A 162 -3.58 5.32 -11.28
N ALA A 163 -3.99 4.76 -12.42
CA ALA A 163 -4.23 5.53 -13.62
C ALA A 163 -5.34 6.57 -13.46
N ALA A 164 -6.41 6.26 -12.73
CA ALA A 164 -7.47 7.21 -12.42
C ALA A 164 -7.01 8.33 -11.48
N ILE A 165 -6.26 7.99 -10.42
CA ILE A 165 -5.77 8.97 -9.43
C ILE A 165 -4.78 9.96 -10.07
N PHE A 166 -3.85 9.44 -10.88
CA PHE A 166 -2.72 10.24 -11.38
C PHE A 166 -2.84 10.65 -12.85
N ALA A 167 -3.89 10.22 -13.55
CA ALA A 167 -4.04 10.39 -15.00
C ALA A 167 -2.85 9.82 -15.80
N ILE A 168 -2.32 8.67 -15.38
CA ILE A 168 -1.15 8.01 -15.98
C ILE A 168 -1.48 6.57 -16.36
N ASN A 169 -1.39 6.25 -17.66
CA ASN A 169 -1.60 4.88 -18.15
C ASN A 169 -0.28 4.09 -18.31
N ASP A 170 0.86 4.71 -18.03
CA ASP A 170 2.18 4.09 -18.20
C ASP A 170 2.73 3.60 -16.86
N VAL A 171 2.86 2.28 -16.73
CA VAL A 171 3.45 1.60 -15.56
C VAL A 171 4.91 2.02 -15.28
N TRP A 172 5.59 2.60 -16.27
CA TRP A 172 6.96 3.10 -16.16
C TRP A 172 7.06 4.50 -15.55
N ARG A 173 5.97 5.27 -15.56
CA ARG A 173 5.99 6.69 -15.20
C ARG A 173 5.73 6.87 -13.70
N VAL A 174 6.60 7.63 -13.05
CA VAL A 174 6.40 8.07 -11.66
C VAL A 174 5.55 9.35 -11.69
N PRO A 175 4.37 9.40 -11.04
CA PRO A 175 3.57 10.61 -10.97
C PRO A 175 4.33 11.75 -10.27
N ALA A 176 4.16 12.98 -10.76
CA ALA A 176 4.70 14.15 -10.08
C ALA A 176 4.05 14.32 -8.71
N GLY A 177 4.82 14.68 -7.68
CA GLY A 177 4.33 14.87 -6.31
C GLY A 177 3.98 13.58 -5.57
N ILE A 178 4.17 12.38 -6.15
CA ILE A 178 3.91 11.11 -5.44
C ILE A 178 4.78 10.97 -4.18
N LEU A 179 6.01 11.48 -4.23
CA LEU A 179 6.95 11.44 -3.12
C LEU A 179 6.49 12.36 -1.98
N ASP A 180 5.81 13.46 -2.33
CA ASP A 180 5.18 14.38 -1.37
C ASP A 180 3.87 13.77 -0.81
N LEU A 181 3.22 12.85 -1.54
CA LEU A 181 2.06 12.14 -1.00
C LEU A 181 2.44 11.06 0.02
N ASP A 182 3.71 10.66 0.06
CA ASP A 182 4.31 9.75 1.06
C ASP A 182 4.90 10.52 2.28
N ASP A 183 4.65 11.84 2.40
CA ASP A 183 5.18 12.74 3.44
C ASP A 183 4.87 12.30 4.89
N GLY A 184 5.83 11.58 5.49
CA GLY A 184 5.94 11.37 6.94
C GLY A 184 5.39 10.05 7.48
N GLU A 185 4.53 9.36 6.73
CA GLU A 185 4.27 7.94 6.94
C GLU A 185 5.35 7.17 6.17
N GLY A 186 6.52 6.96 6.82
CA GLY A 186 7.64 6.20 6.24
C GLY A 186 7.20 4.92 5.54
N PRO A 187 8.02 4.37 4.62
CA PRO A 187 7.64 3.34 3.65
C PRO A 187 6.73 2.32 4.31
N VAL A 188 5.42 2.35 4.00
CA VAL A 188 4.33 1.71 4.77
C VAL A 188 4.91 0.70 5.73
N SER A 189 5.26 1.15 6.94
CA SER A 189 5.83 0.27 7.94
C SER A 189 4.70 -0.65 8.35
N GLY A 190 4.53 -1.70 7.54
CA GLY A 190 3.40 -2.62 7.45
C GLY A 190 2.04 -1.93 7.27
N ALA A 191 1.17 -2.45 6.41
CA ALA A 191 -0.14 -2.75 6.98
C ALA A 191 0.14 -3.49 8.29
N GLU A 192 -0.50 -3.13 9.41
CA GLU A 192 -0.25 -3.84 10.67
C GLU A 192 -0.25 -5.34 10.36
N GLN A 193 0.89 -6.01 10.60
CA GLN A 193 1.11 -7.33 10.01
C GLN A 193 0.15 -8.31 10.68
N ILE A 194 -0.97 -8.57 10.00
CA ILE A 194 -1.92 -9.60 10.42
C ILE A 194 -1.35 -10.93 10.00
N THR A 195 -0.88 -11.68 10.98
CA THR A 195 -0.41 -13.05 10.80
C THR A 195 -1.58 -13.97 10.50
N LYS A 196 -1.32 -15.06 9.78
CA LYS A 196 -2.33 -16.11 9.57
C LYS A 196 -2.81 -16.68 10.91
N GLN A 197 -1.90 -16.81 11.88
CA GLN A 197 -2.21 -17.29 13.22
C GLN A 197 -3.24 -16.41 13.94
N GLU A 198 -3.08 -15.08 13.93
CA GLU A 198 -4.06 -14.18 14.56
C GLU A 198 -5.46 -14.30 13.93
N VAL A 199 -5.53 -14.47 12.60
CA VAL A 199 -6.82 -14.68 11.92
C VAL A 199 -7.44 -16.01 12.32
N GLU A 200 -6.65 -17.09 12.40
CA GLU A 200 -7.12 -18.41 12.81
C GLU A 200 -7.53 -18.46 14.29
N GLU A 201 -6.84 -17.74 15.17
CA GLU A 201 -7.19 -17.62 16.59
C GLU A 201 -8.51 -16.85 16.79
N GLY A 202 -8.71 -15.74 16.07
CA GLY A 202 -9.94 -14.96 16.16
C GLY A 202 -11.12 -15.58 15.42
N CYS A 203 -10.87 -16.23 14.28
CA CYS A 203 -11.87 -16.82 13.40
C CYS A 203 -11.41 -18.17 12.81
N PRO A 204 -11.49 -19.28 13.56
CA PRO A 204 -10.94 -20.58 13.14
C PRO A 204 -11.46 -21.14 11.82
N VAL A 205 -12.71 -20.81 11.47
CA VAL A 205 -13.35 -21.25 10.21
C VAL A 205 -12.89 -20.39 9.03
N LEU A 206 -12.90 -19.06 9.20
CA LEU A 206 -12.59 -18.10 8.13
C LEU A 206 -11.09 -17.98 7.84
N GLY A 207 -10.24 -18.22 8.84
CA GLY A 207 -8.78 -18.27 8.63
C GLY A 207 -8.33 -19.35 7.64
N LYS A 208 -9.19 -20.36 7.42
CA LYS A 208 -8.93 -21.49 6.49
C LYS A 208 -9.54 -21.30 5.11
N SER A 209 -10.67 -20.58 4.99
CA SER A 209 -11.43 -20.48 3.72
C SER A 209 -10.75 -19.59 2.68
N GLY A 210 -9.95 -18.60 3.11
CA GLY A 210 -9.30 -17.66 2.20
C GLY A 210 -10.25 -16.67 1.52
N LYS A 211 -11.56 -16.74 1.82
CA LYS A 211 -12.63 -15.94 1.24
C LYS A 211 -13.65 -15.57 2.31
N SER A 212 -14.32 -14.43 2.14
CA SER A 212 -15.47 -14.07 2.96
C SER A 212 -16.44 -13.12 2.25
N ASN A 213 -17.70 -13.12 2.68
CA ASN A 213 -18.78 -12.30 2.15
C ASN A 213 -19.29 -11.26 3.18
N SER A 214 -20.27 -10.44 2.78
CA SER A 214 -20.84 -9.41 3.66
C SER A 214 -21.46 -10.01 4.94
N GLU A 215 -22.19 -11.13 4.84
CA GLU A 215 -22.83 -11.77 5.99
C GLU A 215 -21.81 -12.26 7.02
N GLU A 216 -20.73 -12.89 6.59
CA GLU A 216 -19.64 -13.34 7.45
C GLU A 216 -18.88 -12.16 8.05
N PHE A 217 -18.69 -11.08 7.29
CA PHE A 217 -18.16 -9.82 7.81
C PHE A 217 -19.02 -9.27 8.94
N GLN A 218 -20.32 -9.15 8.74
CA GLN A 218 -21.24 -8.63 9.76
C GLN A 218 -21.29 -9.50 11.02
N LYS A 219 -21.31 -10.84 10.85
CA LYS A 219 -21.22 -11.77 11.98
C LYS A 219 -19.93 -11.58 12.76
N THR A 220 -18.81 -11.36 12.08
CA THR A 220 -17.49 -11.17 12.70
C THR A 220 -17.42 -9.82 13.41
N LEU A 221 -17.91 -8.76 12.77
CA LEU A 221 -17.98 -7.42 13.34
C LEU A 221 -18.86 -7.37 14.59
N THR A 222 -20.03 -8.02 14.55
CA THR A 222 -20.92 -8.15 15.72
C THR A 222 -20.22 -8.83 16.89
N LYS A 223 -19.51 -9.94 16.64
CA LYS A 223 -18.71 -10.62 17.68
C LYS A 223 -17.63 -9.72 18.26
N LEU A 224 -16.92 -8.98 17.41
CA LEU A 224 -15.88 -8.04 17.83
C LEU A 224 -16.46 -6.95 18.73
N ARG A 225 -17.56 -6.32 18.31
CA ARG A 225 -18.25 -5.27 19.06
C ARG A 225 -18.70 -5.77 20.44
N ILE A 226 -19.35 -6.93 20.50
CA ILE A 226 -19.77 -7.56 21.77
C ILE A 226 -18.57 -7.80 22.68
N LEU A 227 -17.47 -8.35 22.16
CA LEU A 227 -16.28 -8.66 22.95
C LEU A 227 -15.61 -7.39 23.48
N MET A 228 -15.44 -6.37 22.63
CA MET A 228 -14.86 -5.08 23.01
C MET A 228 -15.68 -4.40 24.11
N ASN A 229 -17.00 -4.35 23.96
CA ASN A 229 -17.90 -3.80 24.98
C ASN A 229 -17.84 -4.60 26.28
N THR A 230 -17.87 -5.93 26.20
CA THR A 230 -17.80 -6.82 27.38
C THR A 230 -16.51 -6.63 28.17
N ARG A 231 -15.38 -6.44 27.49
CA ARG A 231 -14.07 -6.22 28.13
C ARG A 231 -13.79 -4.75 28.45
N GLY A 232 -14.61 -3.83 27.94
CA GLY A 232 -14.34 -2.39 28.00
C GLY A 232 -13.10 -1.96 27.22
N VAL A 233 -12.68 -2.74 26.22
CA VAL A 233 -11.41 -2.55 25.47
C VAL A 233 -11.68 -1.79 24.17
N ARG A 234 -10.82 -0.82 23.87
CA ARG A 234 -10.79 0.01 22.68
C ARG A 234 -9.62 -0.37 21.77
N PRO A 235 -9.64 -0.02 20.48
CA PRO A 235 -8.53 -0.33 19.56
C PRO A 235 -7.19 0.26 20.03
N MET A 236 -7.20 1.42 20.70
CA MET A 236 -6.00 2.05 21.25
C MET A 236 -5.28 1.26 22.36
N ASP A 237 -5.95 0.29 22.99
CA ASP A 237 -5.39 -0.41 24.14
C ASP A 237 -4.29 -1.40 23.72
N TYR A 238 -4.41 -2.02 22.55
CA TYR A 238 -3.42 -2.94 22.01
C TYR A 238 -2.56 -2.32 20.90
N LYS A 239 -1.38 -2.91 20.69
CA LYS A 239 -0.43 -2.45 19.68
C LYS A 239 -1.07 -2.52 18.29
N GLY A 240 -0.98 -1.42 17.53
CA GLY A 240 -1.48 -1.32 16.16
C GLY A 240 -3.01 -1.26 16.04
N GLY A 241 -3.79 -1.28 17.13
CA GLY A 241 -5.24 -1.41 17.03
C GLY A 241 -5.95 -0.19 16.43
N GLU A 242 -5.50 1.05 16.68
CA GLU A 242 -6.05 2.23 16.00
C GLU A 242 -5.89 2.14 14.47
N LYS A 243 -4.72 1.68 14.00
CA LYS A 243 -4.45 1.47 12.58
C LYS A 243 -5.34 0.37 12.00
N LEU A 244 -5.52 -0.74 12.72
CA LEU A 244 -6.44 -1.80 12.33
C LEU A 244 -7.89 -1.31 12.25
N ALA A 245 -8.36 -0.49 13.19
CA ALA A 245 -9.71 0.06 13.16
C ALA A 245 -9.93 0.98 11.94
N ILE A 246 -8.93 1.81 11.62
CA ILE A 246 -8.94 2.63 10.40
C ILE A 246 -8.99 1.72 9.17
N ASP A 247 -8.06 0.77 9.03
CA ASP A 247 -8.00 -0.14 7.89
C ASP A 247 -9.33 -0.90 7.72
N LEU A 248 -9.89 -1.41 8.82
CA LEU A 248 -11.20 -2.08 8.85
C LEU A 248 -12.30 -1.22 8.25
N GLN A 249 -12.38 0.06 8.65
CA GLN A 249 -13.33 1.02 8.11
C GLN A 249 -13.16 1.24 6.62
N ASN A 250 -11.93 1.35 6.16
CA ASN A 250 -11.67 1.58 4.75
C ASN A 250 -12.05 0.38 3.91
N TYR A 251 -11.68 -0.83 4.33
CA TYR A 251 -12.05 -2.05 3.62
C TYR A 251 -13.57 -2.29 3.66
N ALA A 252 -14.23 -2.03 4.80
CA ALA A 252 -15.69 -2.13 4.91
C ALA A 252 -16.39 -1.17 3.95
N ARG A 253 -15.97 0.10 3.91
CA ARG A 253 -16.51 1.12 2.99
C ARG A 253 -16.35 0.75 1.52
N LEU A 254 -15.28 0.03 1.18
CA LEU A 254 -14.99 -0.42 -0.19
C LEU A 254 -15.64 -1.76 -0.54
N ALA A 255 -16.51 -2.31 0.32
CA ALA A 255 -17.06 -3.67 0.21
C ALA A 255 -15.96 -4.75 0.03
N ALA A 256 -14.76 -4.49 0.55
CA ALA A 256 -13.62 -5.39 0.52
C ALA A 256 -13.70 -6.36 1.71
N TYR A 257 -14.74 -7.20 1.70
CA TYR A 257 -15.14 -7.99 2.87
C TYR A 257 -14.04 -8.96 3.34
N TRP A 258 -13.30 -9.59 2.43
CA TRP A 258 -12.23 -10.52 2.85
C TRP A 258 -11.10 -9.82 3.65
N PRO A 259 -10.46 -8.74 3.15
CA PRO A 259 -9.55 -7.95 3.96
C PRO A 259 -10.16 -7.43 5.27
N ALA A 260 -11.40 -6.92 5.24
CA ALA A 260 -12.10 -6.40 6.41
C ALA A 260 -12.29 -7.49 7.48
N VAL A 261 -12.75 -8.68 7.08
CA VAL A 261 -12.92 -9.85 7.95
C VAL A 261 -11.60 -10.25 8.59
N ARG A 262 -10.51 -10.34 7.81
CA ARG A 262 -9.18 -10.68 8.35
C ARG A 262 -8.75 -9.71 9.45
N ILE A 263 -8.98 -8.42 9.25
CA ILE A 263 -8.70 -7.39 10.25
C ILE A 263 -9.58 -7.58 11.49
N ALA A 264 -10.89 -7.76 11.30
CA ALA A 264 -11.81 -7.97 12.41
C ALA A 264 -11.46 -9.23 13.23
N CYS A 265 -11.05 -10.31 12.57
CA CYS A 265 -10.57 -11.54 13.22
C CYS A 265 -9.27 -11.31 14.00
N ALA A 266 -8.31 -10.58 13.43
CA ALA A 266 -7.09 -10.22 14.16
C ALA A 266 -7.39 -9.35 15.38
N MET A 267 -8.30 -8.37 15.25
CA MET A 267 -8.77 -7.54 16.36
C MET A 267 -9.48 -8.38 17.43
N LEU A 268 -10.28 -9.39 17.04
CA LEU A 268 -10.90 -10.34 17.98
C LEU A 268 -9.84 -11.09 18.79
N ALA A 269 -8.83 -11.65 18.13
CA ALA A 269 -7.74 -12.38 18.79
C ALA A 269 -6.99 -11.48 19.78
N ARG A 270 -6.57 -10.28 19.34
CA ARG A 270 -5.86 -9.31 20.17
C ARG A 270 -6.70 -8.81 21.34
N THR A 271 -8.00 -8.58 21.14
CA THR A 271 -8.92 -8.15 22.20
C THR A 271 -9.10 -9.25 23.25
N ASN A 272 -9.07 -10.53 22.85
CA ASN A 272 -9.12 -11.64 23.80
C ASN A 272 -7.84 -11.79 24.63
N GLN A 273 -6.69 -11.49 24.04
CA GLN A 273 -5.36 -11.67 24.64
C GLN A 273 -4.89 -10.45 25.46
N ILE A 274 -5.59 -9.32 25.40
CA ILE A 274 -5.14 -8.11 26.07
C ILE A 274 -5.22 -8.25 27.60
N GLU A 275 -4.10 -8.02 28.27
CA GLU A 275 -4.01 -7.85 29.71
C GLU A 275 -4.02 -6.35 30.04
N ILE A 276 -4.87 -5.94 30.97
CA ILE A 276 -4.96 -4.55 31.40
C ILE A 276 -3.83 -4.27 32.39
N ASP A 277 -2.72 -3.74 31.86
CA ASP A 277 -1.54 -3.38 32.62
C ASP A 277 -1.39 -1.85 32.76
N LEU A 278 -0.31 -1.44 33.44
CA LEU A 278 0.02 -0.02 33.60
C LEU A 278 0.21 0.68 32.24
N GLY A 279 0.74 0.00 31.23
CA GLY A 279 0.98 0.56 29.91
C GLY A 279 -0.33 0.91 29.19
N VAL A 280 -1.32 0.00 29.23
CA VAL A 280 -2.68 0.26 28.70
C VAL A 280 -3.31 1.45 29.41
N VAL A 281 -3.25 1.47 30.74
CA VAL A 281 -3.80 2.56 31.56
C VAL A 281 -3.13 3.90 31.25
N GLN A 282 -1.81 3.93 31.08
CA GLN A 282 -1.06 5.13 30.70
C GLN A 282 -1.46 5.66 29.31
N LYS A 283 -1.67 4.78 28.32
CA LYS A 283 -2.15 5.19 26.99
C LYS A 283 -3.51 5.88 27.06
N ARG A 284 -4.45 5.33 27.84
CA ARG A 284 -5.78 5.93 28.05
C ARG A 284 -5.69 7.30 28.71
N PHE A 285 -4.85 7.42 29.73
CA PHE A 285 -4.56 8.71 30.37
C PHE A 285 -4.04 9.75 29.38
N LEU A 286 -3.05 9.38 28.57
CA LEU A 286 -2.47 10.26 27.57
C LEU A 286 -3.50 10.68 26.53
N ARG A 287 -4.32 9.74 26.05
CA ARG A 287 -5.42 10.03 25.11
C ARG A 287 -6.43 11.01 25.71
N ALA A 288 -6.90 10.75 26.93
CA ALA A 288 -7.87 11.63 27.59
C ALA A 288 -7.32 13.05 27.78
N LYS A 289 -6.04 13.16 28.17
CA LYS A 289 -5.33 14.44 28.28
C LYS A 289 -5.29 15.17 26.93
N ASN A 290 -4.84 14.51 25.86
CA ASN A 290 -4.73 15.12 24.54
C ASN A 290 -6.11 15.55 23.98
N LEU A 291 -7.16 14.78 24.26
CA LEU A 291 -8.53 15.14 23.90
C LEU A 291 -9.03 16.36 24.68
N LYS A 292 -8.75 16.43 25.99
CA LYS A 292 -9.06 17.63 26.80
C LYS A 292 -8.35 18.86 26.23
N GLU A 293 -7.06 18.75 25.92
CA GLU A 293 -6.26 19.87 25.39
C GLU A 293 -6.74 20.34 24.01
N SER A 294 -7.18 19.42 23.14
CA SER A 294 -7.64 19.77 21.80
C SER A 294 -9.07 20.31 21.74
N ARG A 295 -9.97 19.85 22.64
CA ARG A 295 -11.40 20.22 22.59
C ARG A 295 -11.79 21.29 23.60
N GLY A 296 -11.03 21.43 24.69
CA GLY A 296 -11.46 22.17 25.86
C GLY A 296 -12.60 21.47 26.60
N LEU A 297 -12.82 21.86 27.86
CA LEU A 297 -13.96 21.40 28.68
C LEU A 297 -14.59 22.61 29.34
N GLY A 298 -15.92 22.57 29.55
CA GLY A 298 -16.60 23.54 30.38
C GLY A 298 -16.19 23.39 31.86
N ALA A 299 -16.44 24.41 32.68
CA ALA A 299 -16.03 24.42 34.09
C ALA A 299 -16.57 23.22 34.90
N VAL A 300 -17.81 22.81 34.65
CA VAL A 300 -18.44 21.64 35.31
C VAL A 300 -17.75 20.34 34.92
N ASP A 301 -17.47 20.16 33.63
CA ASP A 301 -16.79 18.97 33.13
C ASP A 301 -15.31 18.94 33.54
N GLU A 302 -14.70 20.10 33.77
CA GLU A 302 -13.32 20.18 34.23
C GLU A 302 -13.14 19.67 35.67
N GLU A 303 -14.06 20.00 36.57
CA GLU A 303 -14.03 19.42 37.93
C GLU A 303 -14.28 17.91 37.87
N ARG A 304 -15.25 17.48 37.05
CA ARG A 304 -15.51 16.05 36.85
C ARG A 304 -14.30 15.31 36.28
N PHE A 305 -13.60 15.91 35.32
CA PHE A 305 -12.36 15.39 34.76
C PHE A 305 -11.30 15.20 35.84
N LYS A 306 -11.09 16.21 36.72
CA LYS A 306 -10.12 16.13 37.82
C LYS A 306 -10.49 15.02 38.82
N GLU A 307 -11.76 14.85 39.17
CA GLU A 307 -12.23 13.77 40.04
C GLU A 307 -11.90 12.39 39.46
N LEU A 308 -12.25 12.17 38.19
CA LEU A 308 -12.02 10.90 37.50
C LEU A 308 -10.52 10.60 37.34
N VAL A 309 -9.69 11.63 37.07
CA VAL A 309 -8.23 11.51 37.07
C VAL A 309 -7.70 11.08 38.43
N ARG A 310 -8.14 11.73 39.53
CA ARG A 310 -7.72 11.35 40.89
C ARG A 310 -8.13 9.92 41.21
N ALA A 311 -9.38 9.54 40.92
CA ALA A 311 -9.88 8.19 41.14
C ALA A 311 -9.03 7.15 40.39
N ALA A 312 -8.73 7.38 39.11
CA ALA A 312 -7.88 6.47 38.34
C ALA A 312 -6.44 6.43 38.86
N SER A 313 -5.85 7.55 39.28
CA SER A 313 -4.52 7.60 39.89
C SER A 313 -4.46 6.82 41.21
N ASP A 314 -5.47 6.92 42.06
CA ASP A 314 -5.55 6.16 43.31
C ASP A 314 -5.57 4.65 43.06
N GLN A 315 -6.29 4.21 42.02
CA GLN A 315 -6.31 2.80 41.62
C GLN A 315 -4.96 2.32 41.08
N ILE A 316 -4.26 3.16 40.30
CA ILE A 316 -2.90 2.86 39.84
C ILE A 316 -1.95 2.66 41.03
N MET A 317 -2.01 3.54 42.04
CA MET A 317 -1.16 3.44 43.22
C MET A 317 -1.41 2.16 44.02
N LYS A 318 -2.64 1.64 44.01
CA LYS A 318 -3.02 0.35 44.59
C LYS A 318 -2.69 -0.86 43.70
N ARG A 319 -2.17 -0.63 42.49
CA ARG A 319 -1.96 -1.64 41.44
C ARG A 319 -3.25 -2.32 40.98
N GLU A 320 -4.38 -1.64 41.11
CA GLU A 320 -5.71 -2.09 40.66
C GLU A 320 -5.97 -1.60 39.22
N PHE A 321 -5.23 -2.12 38.24
CA PHE A 321 -5.26 -1.60 36.86
C PHE A 321 -6.62 -1.75 36.18
N ASP A 322 -7.38 -2.82 36.43
CA ASP A 322 -8.74 -2.97 35.92
C ASP A 322 -9.70 -1.89 36.43
N ALA A 323 -9.55 -1.50 37.71
CA ALA A 323 -10.35 -0.43 38.30
C ALA A 323 -9.96 0.95 37.75
N ALA A 324 -8.65 1.17 37.56
CA ALA A 324 -8.15 2.37 36.89
C ALA A 324 -8.68 2.46 35.45
N HIS A 325 -8.65 1.36 34.71
CA HIS A 325 -9.12 1.24 33.33
C HIS A 325 -10.61 1.58 33.18
N ARG A 326 -11.48 1.06 34.05
CA ARG A 326 -12.91 1.41 34.08
C ARG A 326 -13.15 2.89 34.42
N SER A 327 -12.37 3.45 35.34
CA SER A 327 -12.46 4.88 35.67
C SER A 327 -12.09 5.76 34.49
N LEU A 328 -11.05 5.36 33.74
CA LEU A 328 -10.60 6.04 32.53
C LEU A 328 -11.56 5.90 31.36
N GLU A 329 -12.36 4.84 31.29
CA GLU A 329 -13.42 4.72 30.29
C GLU A 329 -14.43 5.86 30.42
N THR A 330 -14.86 6.15 31.65
CA THR A 330 -15.77 7.28 31.92
C THR A 330 -15.11 8.61 31.56
N LEU A 331 -13.80 8.73 31.82
CA LEU A 331 -13.02 9.92 31.47
C LEU A 331 -12.94 10.12 29.95
N LEU A 332 -12.73 9.06 29.18
CA LEU A 332 -12.67 9.10 27.72
C LEU A 332 -14.01 9.56 27.12
N VAL A 333 -15.12 9.01 27.62
CA VAL A 333 -16.47 9.44 27.21
C VAL A 333 -16.72 10.91 27.54
N LEU A 334 -16.30 11.37 28.72
CA LEU A 334 -16.42 12.78 29.12
C LEU A 334 -15.69 13.74 28.14
N VAL A 335 -14.54 13.33 27.60
CA VAL A 335 -13.79 14.13 26.61
C VAL A 335 -14.20 13.83 25.15
N GLY A 336 -15.32 13.13 24.97
CA GLY A 336 -16.03 12.93 23.71
C GLY A 336 -15.50 11.79 22.84
N GLU A 337 -14.90 10.76 23.45
CA GLU A 337 -14.87 9.44 22.81
C GLU A 337 -16.28 8.81 22.81
N PRO A 338 -16.59 7.89 21.87
CA PRO A 338 -17.88 7.21 21.85
C PRO A 338 -18.19 6.48 23.16
N ALA A 339 -19.46 6.42 23.55
CA ALA A 339 -19.88 5.79 24.81
C ALA A 339 -19.58 4.28 24.85
N GLU A 340 -19.81 3.58 23.75
CA GLU A 340 -19.42 2.18 23.64
C GLU A 340 -18.02 2.05 23.00
N PRO A 341 -17.12 1.23 23.56
CA PRO A 341 -15.82 0.94 22.95
C PRO A 341 -15.94 0.44 21.49
N ALA A 342 -16.99 -0.31 21.20
CA ALA A 342 -17.33 -0.82 19.88
C ALA A 342 -17.66 0.27 18.85
N ASP A 343 -18.13 1.45 19.27
CA ASP A 343 -18.45 2.56 18.37
C ASP A 343 -17.19 3.27 17.84
N ALA A 344 -16.02 2.97 18.41
CA ALA A 344 -14.73 3.33 17.80
C ALA A 344 -14.39 2.46 16.57
N VAL A 345 -15.19 1.43 16.31
CA VAL A 345 -15.18 0.63 15.09
C VAL A 345 -16.36 1.08 14.24
N PRO A 346 -16.19 1.28 12.91
CA PRO A 346 -17.27 1.67 12.01
C PRO A 346 -18.54 0.83 12.19
N ALA A 347 -19.68 1.51 12.14
CA ALA A 347 -20.97 0.87 11.95
C ALA A 347 -21.06 0.23 10.55
N GLU A 348 -22.12 -0.54 10.31
CA GLU A 348 -22.40 -1.17 9.02
C GLU A 348 -22.16 -0.17 7.87
N PRO A 349 -21.47 -0.56 6.78
CA PRO A 349 -21.46 0.26 5.59
C PRO A 349 -22.91 0.46 5.17
N ASP A 350 -23.33 1.71 5.03
CA ASP A 350 -24.66 2.04 4.54
C ASP A 350 -24.79 1.42 3.14
N ASP A 351 -25.61 0.37 3.02
CA ASP A 351 -25.83 -0.40 1.78
C ASP A 351 -26.50 0.44 0.68
N THR A 352 -26.73 1.73 0.92
CA THR A 352 -27.06 2.73 -0.09
C THR A 352 -25.88 3.03 -1.01
N LEU A 353 -25.42 2.01 -1.74
CA LEU A 353 -24.84 2.26 -3.06
C LEU A 353 -25.90 3.01 -3.88
N PRO A 354 -25.55 4.14 -4.54
CA PRO A 354 -26.50 4.81 -5.41
C PRO A 354 -27.01 3.80 -6.43
N ALA A 355 -28.34 3.65 -6.47
CA ALA A 355 -29.02 2.79 -7.44
C ALA A 355 -28.44 3.06 -8.83
N GLU A 356 -28.12 1.99 -9.57
CA GLU A 356 -27.64 2.09 -10.94
C GLU A 356 -28.53 3.08 -11.71
N PRO A 357 -27.96 4.07 -12.42
CA PRO A 357 -28.75 4.80 -13.38
C PRO A 357 -29.26 3.77 -14.39
N SER A 358 -30.59 3.55 -14.38
CA SER A 358 -31.27 2.79 -15.40
C SER A 358 -30.92 3.42 -16.73
N ASP A 359 -30.08 2.76 -17.51
CA ASP A 359 -29.89 3.03 -18.93
C ASP A 359 -31.19 2.65 -19.67
N THR A 360 -32.22 3.46 -19.47
CA THR A 360 -33.33 3.58 -20.41
C THR A 360 -32.98 4.72 -21.35
N LEU A 361 -32.23 4.38 -22.41
CA LEU A 361 -32.12 5.23 -23.58
C LEU A 361 -33.48 5.23 -24.34
N PRO A 362 -33.91 6.39 -24.89
CA PRO A 362 -35.08 6.49 -25.75
C PRO A 362 -34.89 5.85 -27.14
#